data_AF-A0A345VMB2-F1
#
_entry.id   AF-A0A345VMB2-F1
#
_cell.length_a   1.000
_cell.length_b   1.000
_cell.length_c   1.000
_cell.angle_alpha   90.00
_cell.angle_beta   90.00
_cell.angle_gamma   90.00
#
_symmetry.space_group_name_H-M   'P 1'
#
loop_
_entity.id
_entity.type
_entity.pdbx_description
1 polymer ?
#
loop_
_entity_poly.entity_id
_entity_poly.type
_entity_poly.pdbx_seq_one_letter_code
_entity_poly.pdbx_strand_id
1 'polypeptide(L)'
;MAERYRTVLKKFYITESQNQALDYLISYTGLRNFSSYARKMLFKKKPIVVTFDETAFEALIFSLRRIKNNLNQLARIVEQSQDSQAMRAMGYSVQMIGKYEKVLLKRHKQKKERLLSKVD
;
A
#
# COMPACT_ATOMS: atom_id res chain seq x y z
N MET A 1 21.96 -46.34 9.87
CA MET A 1 21.79 -44.92 9.47
C MET A 1 20.40 -44.49 9.91
N ALA A 2 20.25 -43.41 10.67
CA ALA A 2 18.92 -42.94 11.05
C ALA A 2 18.19 -42.39 9.81
N GLU A 3 16.99 -42.90 9.53
CA GLU A 3 16.18 -42.38 8.43
C GLU A 3 15.77 -40.94 8.72
N ARG A 4 15.99 -40.04 7.75
CA ARG A 4 15.58 -38.65 7.88
C ARG A 4 14.07 -38.56 7.70
N TYR A 5 13.37 -38.12 8.73
CA TYR A 5 11.94 -37.79 8.63
C TYR A 5 11.64 -36.73 7.54
N ARG A 6 12.56 -35.78 7.32
CA ARG A 6 12.42 -34.73 6.28
C ARG A 6 13.35 -35.04 5.10
N THR A 7 12.77 -35.50 4.00
CA THR A 7 13.48 -36.01 2.81
C THR A 7 13.56 -35.01 1.67
N VAL A 8 12.69 -33.99 1.63
CA VAL A 8 12.66 -32.98 0.55
C VAL A 8 13.55 -31.80 0.88
N LEU A 9 14.56 -31.54 0.04
CA LEU A 9 15.46 -30.39 0.14
C LEU A 9 14.95 -29.21 -0.69
N LYS A 10 14.96 -28.00 -0.13
CA LYS A 10 14.69 -26.74 -0.84
C LYS A 10 15.94 -25.86 -0.78
N LYS A 11 16.40 -25.35 -1.93
CA LYS A 11 17.58 -24.48 -2.06
C LYS A 11 17.19 -23.19 -2.78
N PHE A 12 17.75 -22.08 -2.33
CA PHE A 12 17.69 -20.78 -3.00
C PHE A 12 18.94 -19.98 -2.64
N TYR A 13 19.27 -18.97 -3.45
CA TYR A 13 20.43 -18.11 -3.23
C TYR A 13 20.01 -16.82 -2.51
N ILE A 14 20.90 -16.30 -1.66
CA ILE A 14 20.75 -15.03 -0.97
C ILE A 14 22.04 -14.22 -1.10
N THR A 15 21.95 -12.90 -0.93
CA THR A 15 23.11 -12.02 -0.87
C THR A 15 23.81 -12.11 0.50
N GLU A 16 25.04 -11.60 0.58
CA GLU A 16 25.77 -11.51 1.85
C GLU A 16 25.03 -10.67 2.90
N SER A 17 24.46 -9.54 2.48
CA SER A 17 23.65 -8.68 3.36
C SER A 17 22.40 -9.41 3.89
N GLN A 18 21.73 -10.21 3.05
CA GLN A 18 20.60 -11.03 3.46
C GLN A 18 21.04 -12.14 4.42
N ASN A 19 22.24 -12.71 4.25
CA ASN A 19 22.79 -13.72 5.15
C ASN A 19 23.08 -13.14 6.55
N GLN A 20 23.67 -11.94 6.62
CA GLN A 20 23.89 -11.23 7.90
C GLN A 20 22.57 -10.92 8.61
N ALA A 21 21.57 -10.44 7.86
CA ALA A 21 20.23 -10.18 8.41
C ALA A 21 19.58 -11.48 8.91
N LEU A 22 19.74 -12.58 8.18
CA LEU A 22 19.24 -13.89 8.56
C LEU A 22 19.86 -14.38 9.88
N ASP A 23 21.17 -14.24 10.05
CA ASP A 23 21.87 -14.62 11.29
C ASP A 23 21.36 -13.82 12.50
N TYR A 24 21.16 -12.51 12.31
CA TYR A 24 20.51 -11.67 13.33
C TYR A 24 19.11 -12.18 13.66
N LEU A 25 18.26 -12.45 12.67
CA LEU A 25 16.89 -12.93 12.89
C LEU A 25 16.82 -14.30 13.57
N ILE A 26 17.75 -15.21 13.23
CA ILE A 26 17.89 -16.51 13.90
C ILE A 26 18.21 -16.30 15.38
N SER A 27 19.18 -15.42 15.69
CA SER A 27 19.56 -15.11 17.07
C SER A 27 18.41 -14.46 17.85
N TYR A 28 17.73 -13.48 17.25
CA TYR A 28 16.62 -12.73 17.85
C TYR A 28 15.43 -13.64 18.19
N THR A 29 15.15 -14.65 17.35
CA THR A 29 14.04 -15.58 17.57
C THR A 29 14.39 -16.76 18.49
N GLY A 30 15.65 -16.85 18.95
CA GLY A 30 16.13 -17.95 19.78
C GLY A 30 16.15 -19.32 19.07
N LEU A 31 16.13 -19.33 17.74
CA LEU A 31 16.14 -20.56 16.95
C LEU A 31 17.59 -21.02 16.72
N ARG A 32 17.84 -22.33 16.79
CA ARG A 32 19.20 -22.87 16.79
C ARG A 32 19.92 -22.83 15.44
N ASN A 33 19.16 -22.85 14.34
CA ASN A 33 19.73 -22.91 12.99
C ASN A 33 18.75 -22.44 11.93
N PHE A 34 19.29 -22.16 10.74
CA PHE A 34 18.53 -21.75 9.56
C PHE A 34 17.35 -22.68 9.26
N SER A 35 17.55 -23.99 9.28
CA SER A 35 16.47 -24.92 8.92
C SER A 35 15.28 -24.84 9.88
N SER A 36 15.53 -24.59 11.17
CA SER A 36 14.47 -24.41 12.17
C SER A 36 13.77 -23.07 12.00
N TYR A 37 14.54 -22.02 11.74
CA TYR A 37 14.04 -20.68 11.40
C TYR A 37 13.16 -20.68 10.16
N ALA A 38 13.67 -21.19 9.04
CA ALA A 38 12.97 -21.26 7.77
C ALA A 38 11.65 -22.03 7.90
N ARG A 39 11.64 -23.20 8.56
CA ARG A 39 10.40 -23.95 8.78
C ARG A 39 9.39 -23.18 9.63
N LYS A 40 9.85 -22.51 10.69
CA LYS A 40 8.96 -21.73 11.56
C LYS A 40 8.35 -20.56 10.81
N MET A 41 9.10 -19.90 9.92
CA MET A 41 8.62 -18.75 9.15
C MET A 41 7.75 -19.17 7.96
N LEU A 42 8.13 -20.22 7.21
CA LEU A 42 7.39 -20.72 6.05
C LEU A 42 6.08 -21.42 6.43
N PHE A 43 6.03 -22.10 7.58
CA PHE A 43 4.89 -22.91 8.00
C PHE A 43 4.25 -22.41 9.29
N LYS A 44 4.17 -21.08 9.51
CA LYS A 44 3.31 -20.55 10.58
C LYS A 44 1.86 -21.00 10.35
N LYS A 45 1.13 -21.32 11.42
CA LYS A 45 -0.30 -21.70 11.35
C LYS A 45 -1.15 -20.68 10.58
N LYS A 46 -0.75 -19.41 10.61
CA LYS A 46 -1.29 -18.35 9.76
C LYS A 46 -0.12 -17.74 8.99
N PRO A 47 -0.15 -17.70 7.64
CA PRO A 47 0.85 -16.99 6.88
C PRO A 47 0.84 -15.50 7.27
N ILE A 48 2.00 -14.86 7.29
CA ILE A 48 2.08 -13.41 7.46
C ILE A 48 1.70 -12.81 6.11
N VAL A 49 0.44 -12.41 5.97
CA VAL A 49 -0.03 -11.63 4.83
C VAL A 49 -0.26 -10.22 5.35
N VAL A 50 0.47 -9.25 4.80
CA VAL A 50 0.21 -7.84 5.06
C VAL A 50 -0.90 -7.40 4.12
N THR A 51 -2.13 -7.38 4.63
CA THR A 51 -3.28 -6.81 3.92
C THR A 51 -3.51 -5.37 4.37
N PHE A 52 -3.64 -4.46 3.41
CA PHE A 52 -4.07 -3.10 3.70
C PHE A 52 -5.59 -3.02 3.61
N ASP A 53 -6.24 -2.58 4.68
CA ASP A 53 -7.63 -2.15 4.60
C ASP A 53 -7.69 -0.77 3.95
N GLU A 54 -8.27 -0.71 2.75
CA GLU A 54 -8.40 0.51 1.96
C GLU A 54 -9.79 1.15 2.04
N THR A 55 -10.72 0.54 2.79
CA THR A 55 -12.14 0.94 2.86
C THR A 55 -12.32 2.43 3.18
N ALA A 56 -11.63 2.92 4.21
CA ALA A 56 -11.73 4.33 4.61
C ALA A 56 -11.16 5.28 3.55
N PHE A 57 -10.11 4.87 2.84
CA PHE A 57 -9.50 5.68 1.78
C PHE A 57 -10.40 5.72 0.54
N GLU A 58 -10.99 4.59 0.15
CA GLU A 58 -11.95 4.50 -0.93
C GLU A 58 -13.19 5.36 -0.66
N ALA A 59 -13.73 5.31 0.56
CA ALA A 59 -14.85 6.15 0.99
C ALA A 59 -14.53 7.65 0.93
N LEU A 60 -13.30 8.04 1.28
CA LEU A 60 -12.82 9.42 1.16
C LEU A 60 -12.75 9.87 -0.30
N ILE A 61 -12.14 9.06 -1.18
CA ILE A 61 -12.05 9.37 -2.62
C ILE A 61 -13.43 9.45 -3.25
N PHE A 62 -14.36 8.56 -2.87
CA PHE A 62 -15.73 8.60 -3.31
C PHE A 62 -16.43 9.91 -2.91
N SER A 63 -16.30 10.32 -1.65
CA SER A 63 -16.85 11.60 -1.16
C SER A 63 -16.27 12.80 -1.92
N LEU A 64 -14.95 12.80 -2.16
CA LEU A 64 -14.29 13.86 -2.92
C LEU A 64 -14.81 13.96 -4.36
N ARG A 65 -15.04 12.82 -5.02
CA ARG A 65 -15.60 12.76 -6.37
C ARG A 65 -17.03 13.27 -6.42
N ARG A 66 -17.85 13.04 -5.38
CA ARG A 66 -19.20 13.63 -5.27
C ARG A 66 -19.14 15.16 -5.21
N ILE A 67 -18.23 15.71 -4.40
CA ILE A 67 -18.04 17.17 -4.32
C ILE A 67 -17.62 17.73 -5.68
N LYS A 68 -16.66 17.09 -6.36
CA LYS A 68 -16.22 17.48 -7.71
C LYS A 68 -17.38 17.44 -8.72
N ASN A 69 -18.22 16.43 -8.67
CA ASN A 69 -19.40 16.33 -9.53
C ASN A 69 -20.40 17.46 -9.26
N ASN A 70 -20.67 17.78 -7.99
CA ASN A 70 -21.53 18.90 -7.63
C ASN A 70 -20.95 20.24 -8.12
N LEU A 71 -19.64 20.46 -7.97
CA LEU A 71 -18.96 21.65 -8.50
C LEU A 71 -19.07 21.75 -10.02
N ASN A 72 -18.93 20.64 -10.74
CA ASN A 72 -19.12 20.62 -12.20
C ASN A 72 -20.55 20.98 -12.61
N GLN A 73 -21.56 20.53 -11.85
CA GLN A 73 -22.96 20.89 -12.11
C GLN A 73 -23.19 22.40 -11.88
N LEU A 74 -22.68 22.93 -10.76
CA LEU A 74 -22.75 24.36 -10.48
C LEU A 74 -22.02 25.20 -11.54
N ALA A 75 -20.85 24.75 -12.02
CA ALA A 75 -20.13 25.41 -13.09
C ALA A 75 -20.97 25.56 -14.36
N ARG A 76 -21.73 24.53 -14.75
CA ARG A 76 -22.64 24.56 -15.91
C ARG A 76 -23.82 25.52 -15.71
N ILE A 77 -24.38 25.59 -14.50
CA ILE A 77 -25.46 26.54 -14.18
C ILE A 77 -24.93 27.98 -14.27
N VAL A 78 -23.75 28.22 -13.71
CA VAL A 78 -23.12 29.54 -13.74
C VAL A 78 -22.74 29.96 -15.16
N GLU A 79 -22.32 29.03 -16.01
CA GLU A 79 -22.05 29.28 -17.43
C GLU A 79 -23.28 29.82 -18.18
N GLN A 80 -24.49 29.39 -17.78
CA GLN A 80 -25.75 29.92 -18.33
C GLN A 80 -26.09 31.33 -17.80
N SER A 81 -25.58 31.71 -16.62
CA SER A 81 -25.87 33.01 -16.00
C SER A 81 -25.08 34.19 -16.55
N GLN A 82 -24.05 33.94 -17.39
CA GLN A 82 -23.10 34.93 -17.91
C GLN A 82 -22.35 35.76 -16.83
N ASP A 83 -22.39 35.36 -15.56
CA ASP A 83 -21.59 35.98 -14.50
C ASP A 83 -20.11 35.55 -14.61
N SER A 84 -19.30 36.43 -15.19
CA SER A 84 -17.87 36.20 -15.41
C SER A 84 -17.04 36.00 -14.13
N GLN A 85 -17.48 36.52 -12.98
CA GLN A 85 -16.79 36.35 -11.71
C GLN A 85 -17.11 34.97 -11.13
N ALA A 86 -18.38 34.59 -11.15
CA ALA A 86 -18.82 33.27 -10.72
C ALA A 86 -18.22 32.16 -11.62
N MET A 87 -18.15 32.36 -12.94
CA MET A 87 -17.54 31.39 -13.87
C MET A 87 -16.07 31.13 -13.52
N ARG A 88 -15.30 32.20 -13.25
CA ARG A 88 -13.90 32.06 -12.82
C ARG A 88 -13.79 31.31 -11.50
N ALA A 89 -14.57 31.69 -10.49
CA ALA A 89 -14.56 31.03 -9.18
C ALA A 89 -14.88 29.52 -9.27
N MET A 90 -15.88 29.15 -10.07
CA MET A 90 -16.23 27.74 -10.33
C MET A 90 -15.12 26.99 -11.05
N GLY A 91 -14.53 27.59 -12.10
CA GLY A 91 -13.40 27.01 -12.83
C GLY A 91 -12.21 26.72 -11.91
N TYR A 92 -11.84 27.68 -11.05
CA TYR A 92 -10.78 27.47 -10.05
C TYR A 92 -11.14 26.34 -9.08
N SER A 93 -12.39 26.29 -8.59
CA SER A 93 -12.84 25.26 -7.64
C SER A 93 -12.76 23.84 -8.22
N VAL A 94 -13.21 23.66 -9.47
CA VAL A 94 -13.13 22.37 -10.19
C VAL A 94 -11.67 21.94 -10.41
N GLN A 95 -10.81 22.89 -10.80
CA GLN A 95 -9.38 22.59 -10.98
C GLN A 95 -8.70 22.22 -9.67
N MET A 96 -9.00 22.94 -8.59
CA MET A 96 -8.43 22.69 -7.26
C MET A 96 -8.79 21.30 -6.76
N ILE A 97 -10.07 20.92 -6.80
CA ILE A 97 -10.48 19.59 -6.32
C ILE A 97 -9.88 18.46 -7.16
N GLY A 98 -9.73 18.66 -8.48
CA GLY A 98 -9.05 17.71 -9.36
C GLY A 98 -7.56 17.55 -9.04
N LYS A 99 -6.87 18.64 -8.66
CA LYS A 99 -5.47 18.58 -8.17
C LYS A 99 -5.37 17.83 -6.86
N TYR A 100 -6.27 18.10 -5.90
CA TYR A 100 -6.30 17.40 -4.62
C TYR A 100 -6.51 15.89 -4.78
N GLU A 101 -7.47 15.48 -5.61
CA GLU A 101 -7.72 14.05 -5.92
C GLU A 101 -6.45 13.36 -6.40
N LYS A 102 -5.74 13.95 -7.38
CA LYS A 102 -4.49 13.40 -7.92
C LYS A 102 -3.39 13.29 -6.87
N VAL A 103 -3.21 14.33 -6.06
CA VAL A 103 -2.18 14.35 -5.00
C VAL A 103 -2.47 13.29 -3.94
N LEU A 104 -3.73 13.12 -3.54
CA LEU A 104 -4.13 12.15 -2.53
C LEU A 104 -3.87 10.72 -2.99
N LEU A 105 -4.29 10.38 -4.22
CA LEU A 105 -4.06 9.07 -4.83
C LEU A 105 -2.56 8.75 -4.94
N LYS A 106 -1.76 9.71 -5.39
CA LYS A 106 -0.30 9.55 -5.49
C LYS A 106 0.34 9.27 -4.12
N ARG A 107 -0.02 10.07 -3.10
CA ARG A 107 0.51 9.89 -1.74
C ARG A 107 0.12 8.54 -1.14
N HIS A 108 -1.12 8.11 -1.35
CA HIS A 108 -1.59 6.81 -0.87
C HIS A 108 -0.79 5.66 -1.49
N LYS A 109 -0.65 5.66 -2.82
CA LYS A 109 0.16 4.66 -3.54
C LYS A 109 1.60 4.61 -3.02
N GLN A 110 2.27 5.76 -2.93
CA GLN A 110 3.65 5.85 -2.44
C GLN A 110 3.80 5.36 -1.00
N LYS A 111 2.85 5.69 -0.13
CA LYS A 111 2.87 5.25 1.27
C LYS A 111 2.67 3.74 1.37
N LYS A 112 1.77 3.17 0.57
CA LYS A 112 1.55 1.72 0.49
C LYS A 112 2.81 0.99 0.02
N GLU A 113 3.41 1.43 -1.09
CA GLU A 113 4.67 0.88 -1.63
C GLU A 113 5.82 0.96 -0.59
N ARG A 114 5.94 2.10 0.10
CA ARG A 114 6.94 2.27 1.17
C ARG A 114 6.72 1.33 2.36
N LEU A 115 5.47 1.03 2.69
CA LEU A 115 5.16 0.11 3.80
C LEU A 115 5.40 -1.34 3.41
N LEU A 116 5.11 -1.71 2.16
CA LEU A 116 5.42 -3.04 1.63
C LEU A 116 6.93 -3.29 1.54
N SER A 117 7.71 -2.32 1.06
CA SER A 117 9.17 -2.43 0.96
C SER A 117 9.92 -2.47 2.31
N LYS A 118 9.23 -2.32 3.45
CA LYS A 118 9.81 -2.55 4.79
C LYS A 118 9.58 -3.96 5.31
N VAL A 119 8.76 -4.73 4.60
CA VAL A 119 8.42 -6.13 4.93
C VAL A 119 9.32 -7.10 4.16
N ASP A 120 9.83 -6.65 3.01
CA ASP A 120 10.90 -7.29 2.21
C ASP A 120 12.30 -6.91 2.74
#